data_AF-A0A2V8IW40-F1
#
_entry.id   AF-A0A2V8IW40-F1
#
_cell.length_a   1.000
_cell.length_b   1.000
_cell.length_c   1.000
_cell.angle_alpha   90.00
_cell.angle_beta   90.00
_cell.angle_gamma   90.00
#
_symmetry.space_group_name_H-M   'P 1'
#
loop_
_entity.id
_entity.type
_entity.pdbx_description
1 polymer ?
#
loop_
_entity_poly.entity_id
_entity_poly.type
_entity_poly.pdbx_seq_one_letter_code
_entity_poly.pdbx_strand_id
1 'polypeptide(L)'
;MPRTVRLMLFALTLAAQSLPGAHGSRLAARSSAAAEHPPVTGGDGAACTTCHDEVTKRRVMHGPVAAGRCSTCHVVGTVAGRRRVGLKAGASSRDTATLCITCHEEIGDRLKQPHRHAPVAAGNCTACHDPHGSPFRFQLAADGNRACTSCHDDIAQALAQAHVHSPAAASCQICHDPHAAEHPSQLRAASNTVCLACHVDAPVDAAVIDQGLFGRHPPADLDRLARTGPRILLDPSLLSGHPTIGHPVGGRPDPNEQGRTLRCASCHNPHGSMGAKLFRFGATGVSSLCVRCHTF
;
A
#
# COMPACT_ATOMS: atom_id res chain seq x y z
N MET A 1 -27.95 56.16 8.49
CA MET A 1 -26.74 56.76 7.89
C MET A 1 -25.96 55.67 7.16
N PRO A 2 -26.09 55.51 5.82
CA PRO A 2 -25.33 54.52 5.08
C PRO A 2 -23.96 55.10 4.67
N ARG A 3 -22.88 54.37 4.95
CA ARG A 3 -21.51 54.72 4.54
C ARG A 3 -21.29 54.27 3.10
N THR A 4 -21.15 55.24 2.21
CA THR A 4 -20.77 55.06 0.80
C THR A 4 -19.34 54.53 0.69
N VAL A 5 -19.15 53.36 0.06
CA VAL A 5 -17.83 52.85 -0.35
C VAL A 5 -17.57 53.35 -1.78
N ARG A 6 -16.48 54.10 -1.94
CA ARG A 6 -16.02 54.69 -3.20
C ARG A 6 -15.29 53.62 -4.01
N LEU A 7 -15.85 53.21 -5.15
CA LEU A 7 -15.22 52.30 -6.10
C LEU A 7 -14.19 53.09 -6.94
N MET A 8 -12.89 52.84 -6.75
CA MET A 8 -11.85 53.40 -7.63
C MET A 8 -11.63 52.46 -8.82
N LEU A 9 -12.03 52.91 -10.01
CA LEU A 9 -11.62 52.31 -11.28
C LEU A 9 -10.16 52.68 -11.57
N PHE A 10 -9.27 51.69 -11.65
CA PHE A 10 -7.95 51.84 -12.25
C PHE A 10 -8.03 51.49 -13.74
N ALA A 11 -7.89 52.51 -14.59
CA ALA A 11 -7.67 52.33 -16.02
C ALA A 11 -6.20 51.94 -16.26
N LEU A 12 -5.97 50.71 -16.74
CA LEU A 12 -4.64 50.23 -17.09
C LEU A 12 -4.35 50.60 -18.55
N THR A 13 -3.50 51.60 -18.76
CA THR A 13 -2.96 51.98 -20.06
C THR A 13 -1.97 50.93 -20.56
N LEU A 14 -2.25 50.32 -21.72
CA LEU A 14 -1.36 49.39 -22.41
C LEU A 14 -0.22 50.17 -23.10
N ALA A 15 0.98 50.14 -22.54
CA ALA A 15 2.19 50.63 -23.19
C ALA A 15 2.93 49.46 -23.85
N ALA A 16 2.92 49.42 -25.18
CA ALA A 16 3.72 48.50 -25.97
C ALA A 16 5.20 48.89 -25.86
N GLN A 17 6.02 48.02 -25.28
CA GLN A 17 7.47 48.18 -25.23
C GLN A 17 8.14 47.09 -26.06
N SER A 18 8.96 47.54 -27.01
CA SER A 18 9.74 46.76 -27.97
C SER A 18 10.89 46.02 -27.27
N LEU A 19 11.01 44.71 -27.51
CA LEU A 19 12.08 43.85 -26.97
C LEU A 19 13.40 44.04 -27.73
N PRO A 20 14.56 44.20 -27.05
CA PRO A 20 15.85 44.11 -27.69
C PRO A 20 16.45 42.69 -27.59
N GLY A 21 16.96 42.20 -28.72
CA GLY A 21 18.18 41.39 -28.76
C GLY A 21 18.05 39.90 -28.49
N ALA A 22 17.67 39.14 -29.51
CA ALA A 22 17.89 37.69 -29.58
C ALA A 22 19.39 37.36 -29.46
N HIS A 23 19.82 36.94 -28.26
CA HIS A 23 21.05 36.18 -28.11
C HIS A 23 20.77 34.75 -28.55
N GLY A 24 21.40 34.36 -29.66
CA GLY A 24 21.28 33.04 -30.26
C GLY A 24 21.77 31.93 -29.35
N SER A 25 20.91 31.46 -28.46
CA SER A 25 20.99 30.11 -27.93
C SER A 25 20.71 29.17 -29.09
N ARG A 26 21.75 28.48 -29.58
CA ARG A 26 21.59 27.30 -30.44
C ARG A 26 20.82 26.24 -29.66
N LEU A 27 19.50 26.37 -29.62
CA LEU A 27 18.57 25.29 -29.40
C LEU A 27 18.72 24.38 -30.62
N ALA A 28 19.70 23.49 -30.57
CA ALA A 28 19.74 22.34 -31.44
C ALA A 28 18.39 21.63 -31.26
N ALA A 29 17.62 21.59 -32.34
CA ALA A 29 16.39 20.84 -32.44
C ALA A 29 16.65 19.42 -31.92
N ARG A 30 16.12 19.09 -30.74
CA ARG A 30 16.12 17.72 -30.24
C ARG A 30 15.13 16.95 -31.11
N SER A 31 15.65 16.38 -32.19
CA SER A 31 14.98 15.39 -33.03
C SER A 31 14.39 14.29 -32.16
N SER A 32 13.09 14.10 -32.28
CA SER A 32 12.28 13.11 -31.57
C SER A 32 12.39 11.68 -32.13
N ALA A 33 13.50 11.35 -32.80
CA ALA A 33 13.87 9.95 -32.97
C ALA A 33 14.41 9.44 -31.63
N ALA A 34 13.75 8.44 -31.02
CA ALA A 34 14.17 7.87 -29.73
C ALA A 34 15.68 7.58 -29.72
N ALA A 35 16.44 8.46 -29.06
CA ALA A 35 17.89 8.50 -29.14
C ALA A 35 18.47 7.13 -28.81
N GLU A 36 19.47 6.69 -29.58
CA GLU A 36 20.20 5.46 -29.27
C GLU A 36 21.01 5.63 -28.00
N HIS A 37 20.98 4.63 -27.11
CA HIS A 37 21.84 4.68 -25.93
C HIS A 37 23.30 4.63 -26.39
N PRO A 38 24.19 5.52 -25.92
CA PRO A 38 25.60 5.48 -26.32
C PRO A 38 26.26 4.16 -25.89
N PRO A 39 27.34 3.73 -26.55
CA PRO A 39 28.12 2.61 -26.07
C PRO A 39 28.63 2.92 -24.67
N VAL A 40 28.40 2.02 -23.72
CA VAL A 40 29.02 2.07 -22.40
C VAL A 40 30.05 0.93 -22.39
N THR A 41 31.33 1.26 -22.24
CA THR A 41 32.34 0.25 -21.95
C THR A 41 32.02 -0.29 -20.57
N GLY A 42 31.73 -1.60 -20.49
CA GLY A 42 31.11 -2.25 -19.33
C GLY A 42 31.57 -1.71 -17.97
N GLY A 43 30.60 -1.37 -17.13
CA GLY A 43 30.87 -0.79 -15.83
C GLY A 43 29.60 -0.46 -15.07
N ASP A 44 29.75 -0.44 -13.76
CA ASP A 44 28.77 0.00 -12.78
C ASP A 44 29.15 1.42 -12.29
N GLY A 45 28.27 2.07 -11.54
CA GLY A 45 28.56 3.35 -10.89
C GLY A 45 28.70 4.49 -11.88
N ALA A 46 29.86 5.16 -11.86
CA ALA A 46 30.13 6.39 -12.62
C ALA A 46 29.89 6.23 -14.14
N ALA A 47 30.08 5.03 -14.68
CA ALA A 47 29.81 4.73 -16.09
C ALA A 47 28.35 4.97 -16.49
N CYS A 48 27.41 4.77 -15.55
CA CYS A 48 25.99 5.03 -15.74
C CYS A 48 25.60 6.41 -15.19
N THR A 49 26.08 6.77 -14.00
CA THR A 49 25.61 7.95 -13.27
C THR A 49 26.20 9.27 -13.75
N THR A 50 27.20 9.27 -14.64
CA THR A 50 27.63 10.51 -15.32
C THR A 50 26.48 11.15 -16.12
N CYS A 51 25.59 10.32 -16.67
CA CYS A 51 24.41 10.77 -17.41
C CYS A 51 23.09 10.53 -16.66
N HIS A 52 23.03 9.50 -15.81
CA HIS A 52 21.85 9.08 -15.05
C HIS A 52 22.01 9.36 -13.54
N ASP A 53 22.47 10.55 -13.17
CA ASP A 53 22.71 10.85 -11.75
C ASP A 53 21.41 10.87 -10.92
N GLU A 54 20.27 11.13 -11.56
CA GLU A 54 18.95 11.25 -10.96
C GLU A 54 18.49 9.97 -10.26
N VAL A 55 18.85 8.80 -10.80
CA VAL A 55 18.41 7.50 -10.26
C VAL A 55 19.11 7.16 -8.94
N THR A 56 20.19 7.89 -8.60
CA THR A 56 20.97 7.71 -7.37
C THR A 56 20.73 8.80 -6.33
N LYS A 57 19.79 9.73 -6.57
CA LYS A 57 19.48 10.84 -5.65
C LYS A 57 18.28 10.56 -4.74
N ARG A 58 17.83 9.30 -4.65
CA ARG A 58 16.69 8.92 -3.80
C ARG A 58 17.10 8.90 -2.33
N ARG A 59 16.21 9.31 -1.43
CA ARG A 59 16.49 9.33 0.02
C ARG A 59 16.72 7.92 0.57
N VAL A 60 15.85 6.98 0.21
CA VAL A 60 15.94 5.58 0.59
C VAL A 60 16.21 4.77 -0.68
N MET A 61 17.49 4.69 -1.05
CA MET A 61 17.92 3.92 -2.22
C MET A 61 17.79 2.41 -1.99
N HIS A 62 17.51 1.69 -3.08
CA HIS A 62 17.64 0.23 -3.09
C HIS A 62 19.12 -0.14 -2.99
N GLY A 63 19.47 -1.20 -2.24
CA GLY A 63 20.86 -1.55 -1.90
C GLY A 63 21.81 -1.63 -3.11
N PRO A 64 21.49 -2.40 -4.17
CA PRO A 64 22.27 -2.43 -5.40
C PRO A 64 22.48 -1.07 -6.05
N VAL A 65 21.50 -0.16 -5.98
CA VAL A 65 21.59 1.18 -6.58
C VAL A 65 22.48 2.09 -5.74
N ALA A 66 22.37 2.03 -4.40
CA ALA A 66 23.27 2.72 -3.50
C ALA A 66 24.74 2.27 -3.67
N ALA A 67 24.94 0.99 -4.00
CA ALA A 67 26.25 0.42 -4.31
C ALA A 67 26.73 0.71 -5.76
N GLY A 68 25.94 1.42 -6.56
CA GLY A 68 26.24 1.70 -7.97
C GLY A 68 26.16 0.47 -8.89
N ARG A 69 25.64 -0.67 -8.44
CA ARG A 69 25.66 -1.94 -9.17
C ARG A 69 24.51 -2.06 -10.19
N CYS A 70 24.42 -1.11 -11.12
CA CYS A 70 23.37 -0.99 -12.14
C CYS A 70 23.21 -2.28 -12.97
N SER A 71 24.31 -2.91 -13.33
CA SER A 71 24.41 -4.14 -14.11
C SER A 71 23.81 -5.35 -13.39
N THR A 72 23.51 -5.27 -12.09
CA THR A 72 22.80 -6.34 -11.38
C THR A 72 21.40 -6.54 -11.96
N CYS A 73 20.72 -5.45 -12.32
CA CYS A 73 19.37 -5.46 -12.85
C CYS A 73 19.32 -5.15 -14.35
N HIS A 74 20.25 -4.31 -14.83
CA HIS A 74 20.24 -3.79 -16.19
C HIS A 74 21.24 -4.50 -17.10
N VAL A 75 20.91 -4.48 -18.39
CA VAL A 75 21.82 -4.85 -19.48
C VAL A 75 21.72 -3.79 -20.57
N VAL A 76 22.86 -3.37 -21.10
CA VAL A 76 22.90 -2.54 -22.31
C VAL A 76 22.96 -3.48 -23.50
N GLY A 77 21.90 -3.52 -24.28
CA GLY A 77 21.75 -4.43 -25.42
C GLY A 77 21.12 -3.74 -26.62
N THR A 78 20.96 -4.47 -27.72
CA THR A 78 20.30 -3.98 -28.94
C THR A 78 18.88 -4.52 -28.99
N VAL A 79 17.88 -3.63 -29.00
CA VAL A 79 16.46 -3.97 -29.14
C VAL A 79 15.93 -3.30 -30.41
N ALA A 80 15.37 -4.10 -31.32
CA ALA A 80 14.92 -3.64 -32.64
C ALA A 80 15.98 -2.81 -33.40
N GLY A 81 17.23 -3.28 -33.38
CA GLY A 81 18.35 -2.64 -34.08
C GLY A 81 18.89 -1.35 -33.42
N ARG A 82 18.41 -0.98 -32.23
CA ARG A 82 18.89 0.21 -31.50
C ARG A 82 19.43 -0.18 -30.13
N ARG A 83 20.56 0.40 -29.72
CA ARG A 83 21.08 0.23 -28.36
C ARG A 83 20.15 0.85 -27.31
N ARG A 84 19.85 0.06 -26.29
CA ARG A 84 18.89 0.36 -25.21
C ARG A 84 19.39 -0.25 -23.90
N VAL A 85 18.92 0.32 -22.79
CA VAL A 85 19.01 -0.32 -21.47
C VAL A 85 17.76 -1.17 -21.28
N GLY A 86 17.95 -2.46 -21.04
CA GLY A 86 16.89 -3.41 -20.70
C GLY A 86 17.07 -3.96 -19.29
N LEU A 87 16.10 -4.75 -18.85
CA LEU A 87 16.21 -5.54 -17.62
C LEU A 87 16.74 -6.94 -17.93
N LYS A 88 17.47 -7.52 -16.98
CA LYS A 88 17.96 -8.90 -17.04
C LYS A 88 16.83 -9.91 -16.87
N ALA A 89 17.15 -11.18 -17.13
CA ALA A 89 16.25 -12.32 -16.94
C ALA A 89 14.92 -12.26 -17.73
N GLY A 90 14.90 -11.53 -18.86
CA GLY A 90 13.68 -11.35 -19.65
C GLY A 90 12.61 -10.50 -18.96
N ALA A 91 12.94 -9.87 -17.83
CA ALA A 91 12.03 -9.02 -17.09
C ALA A 91 11.63 -7.79 -17.90
N SER A 92 10.46 -7.25 -17.57
CA SER A 92 9.95 -5.98 -18.11
C SER A 92 9.40 -5.15 -16.97
N SER A 93 9.15 -3.85 -17.20
CA SER A 93 8.50 -3.00 -16.19
C SER A 93 7.07 -3.44 -15.82
N ARG A 94 6.51 -4.46 -16.49
CA ARG A 94 5.19 -5.02 -16.17
C ARG A 94 5.26 -6.41 -15.54
N ASP A 95 6.43 -7.05 -15.58
CA ASP A 95 6.72 -8.34 -14.95
C ASP A 95 8.20 -8.39 -14.58
N THR A 96 8.48 -8.07 -13.31
CA THR A 96 9.81 -8.01 -12.74
C THR A 96 10.10 -9.17 -11.80
N ALA A 97 9.14 -10.05 -11.54
CA ALA A 97 9.26 -11.06 -10.49
C ALA A 97 10.46 -11.98 -10.71
N THR A 98 10.66 -12.45 -11.95
CA THR A 98 11.79 -13.33 -12.33
C THR A 98 13.16 -12.69 -12.09
N LEU A 99 13.24 -11.37 -12.03
CA LEU A 99 14.46 -10.65 -11.67
C LEU A 99 14.57 -10.47 -10.16
N CYS A 100 13.53 -9.93 -9.53
CA CYS A 100 13.56 -9.55 -8.11
C CYS A 100 13.78 -10.74 -7.17
N ILE A 101 13.12 -11.88 -7.43
CA ILE A 101 13.17 -13.06 -6.54
C ILE A 101 14.51 -13.81 -6.62
N THR A 102 15.40 -13.46 -7.55
CA THR A 102 16.78 -14.00 -7.59
C THR A 102 17.63 -13.54 -6.41
N CYS A 103 17.22 -12.47 -5.73
CA CYS A 103 17.85 -11.97 -4.51
C CYS A 103 16.86 -11.93 -3.34
N HIS A 104 15.58 -11.63 -3.59
CA HIS A 104 14.52 -11.65 -2.58
C HIS A 104 13.88 -13.04 -2.46
N GLU A 105 14.70 -14.05 -2.16
CA GLU A 105 14.28 -15.46 -2.13
C GLU A 105 13.13 -15.72 -1.14
N GLU A 106 13.17 -15.08 0.05
CA GLU A 106 12.10 -15.19 1.05
C GLU A 106 10.75 -14.68 0.53
N ILE A 107 10.77 -13.64 -0.32
CA ILE A 107 9.56 -13.19 -1.01
C ILE A 107 9.14 -14.24 -2.02
N GLY A 108 10.07 -14.78 -2.81
CA GLY A 108 9.80 -15.89 -3.73
C GLY A 108 9.13 -17.09 -3.05
N ASP A 109 9.57 -17.45 -1.85
CA ASP A 109 8.96 -18.49 -1.02
C ASP A 109 7.56 -18.09 -0.54
N ARG A 110 7.38 -16.86 -0.08
CA ARG A 110 6.07 -16.34 0.34
C ARG A 110 5.06 -16.37 -0.81
N LEU A 111 5.50 -16.09 -2.04
CA LEU A 111 4.64 -16.18 -3.22
C LEU A 111 4.13 -17.60 -3.47
N LYS A 112 4.68 -18.66 -2.86
CA LYS A 112 4.11 -20.02 -2.99
C LYS A 112 2.74 -20.17 -2.32
N GLN A 113 2.36 -19.23 -1.45
CA GLN A 113 1.05 -19.21 -0.80
C GLN A 113 -0.10 -18.96 -1.80
N PRO A 114 -1.31 -19.49 -1.52
CA PRO A 114 -2.41 -19.53 -2.49
C PRO A 114 -3.04 -18.16 -2.77
N HIS A 115 -3.05 -17.25 -1.80
CA HIS A 115 -3.71 -15.95 -1.97
C HIS A 115 -2.67 -14.87 -2.19
N ARG A 116 -2.25 -14.72 -3.44
CA ARG A 116 -1.34 -13.66 -3.88
C ARG A 116 -2.10 -12.37 -4.17
N HIS A 117 -1.53 -11.23 -3.78
CA HIS A 117 -2.05 -9.92 -4.13
C HIS A 117 -1.92 -9.70 -5.64
N ALA A 118 -2.94 -9.15 -6.30
CA ALA A 118 -3.07 -9.19 -7.78
C ALA A 118 -1.84 -8.64 -8.54
N PRO A 119 -1.32 -7.42 -8.27
CA PRO A 119 -0.07 -6.93 -8.85
C PRO A 119 1.11 -7.90 -8.71
N VAL A 120 1.25 -8.55 -7.56
CA VAL A 120 2.35 -9.48 -7.26
C VAL A 120 2.14 -10.81 -7.98
N ALA A 121 0.90 -11.29 -8.06
CA ALA A 121 0.53 -12.47 -8.84
C ALA A 121 0.86 -12.29 -10.34
N ALA A 122 0.76 -11.06 -10.85
CA ALA A 122 1.14 -10.68 -12.20
C ALA A 122 2.65 -10.37 -12.36
N GLY A 123 3.45 -10.55 -11.31
CA GLY A 123 4.89 -10.29 -11.30
C GLY A 123 5.29 -8.81 -11.27
N ASN A 124 4.34 -7.89 -11.10
CA ASN A 124 4.56 -6.45 -11.12
C ASN A 124 4.93 -5.91 -9.74
N CYS A 125 6.16 -6.19 -9.28
CA CYS A 125 6.69 -5.64 -8.02
C CYS A 125 6.73 -4.10 -8.04
N THR A 126 6.92 -3.52 -9.23
CA THR A 126 7.05 -2.08 -9.44
C THR A 126 5.74 -1.30 -9.37
N ALA A 127 4.61 -1.98 -9.20
CA ALA A 127 3.34 -1.32 -8.90
C ALA A 127 3.38 -0.59 -7.55
N CYS A 128 4.14 -1.12 -6.59
CA CYS A 128 4.24 -0.57 -5.24
C CYS A 128 5.66 -0.14 -4.87
N HIS A 129 6.70 -0.76 -5.45
CA HIS A 129 8.11 -0.46 -5.14
C HIS A 129 8.82 0.30 -6.26
N ASP A 130 9.68 1.26 -5.93
CA ASP A 130 10.62 1.90 -6.85
C ASP A 130 12.01 1.21 -6.71
N PRO A 131 12.45 0.41 -7.69
CA PRO A 131 13.72 -0.32 -7.61
C PRO A 131 14.97 0.58 -7.64
N HIS A 132 14.83 1.87 -7.99
CA HIS A 132 15.88 2.86 -7.85
C HIS A 132 15.89 3.51 -6.46
N GLY A 133 14.70 3.64 -5.87
CA GLY A 133 14.49 4.06 -4.50
C GLY A 133 13.41 5.13 -4.37
N SER A 134 13.01 5.41 -3.14
CA SER A 134 11.95 6.39 -2.88
C SER A 134 12.23 7.21 -1.61
N PRO A 135 11.41 8.21 -1.29
CA PRO A 135 11.44 8.88 0.01
C PRO A 135 11.03 8.00 1.19
N PHE A 136 10.43 6.84 0.90
CA PHE A 136 9.73 6.00 1.85
C PHE A 136 10.49 4.69 2.11
N ARG A 137 10.32 4.17 3.32
CA ARG A 137 10.86 2.87 3.73
C ARG A 137 10.43 1.77 2.77
N PHE A 138 11.32 0.79 2.56
CA PHE A 138 11.12 -0.31 1.60
C PHE A 138 10.89 0.14 0.16
N GLN A 139 11.33 1.36 -0.18
CA GLN A 139 11.23 1.91 -1.52
C GLN A 139 9.77 1.98 -2.03
N LEU A 140 8.79 2.14 -1.15
CA LEU A 140 7.39 2.23 -1.56
C LEU A 140 7.14 3.49 -2.41
N ALA A 141 6.16 3.43 -3.31
CA ALA A 141 5.76 4.56 -4.16
C ALA A 141 5.01 5.66 -3.37
N ALA A 142 4.41 5.29 -2.23
CA ALA A 142 3.71 6.17 -1.31
C ALA A 142 3.96 5.77 0.15
N ASP A 143 3.73 6.70 1.06
CA ASP A 143 3.94 6.48 2.49
C ASP A 143 2.77 5.73 3.15
N GLY A 144 3.10 4.83 4.07
CA GLY A 144 2.15 4.08 4.89
C GLY A 144 0.97 3.50 4.09
N ASN A 145 -0.24 3.71 4.60
CA ASN A 145 -1.47 3.20 3.99
C ASN A 145 -1.76 3.78 2.59
N ARG A 146 -1.16 4.93 2.21
CA ARG A 146 -1.38 5.49 0.88
C ARG A 146 -0.78 4.65 -0.24
N ALA A 147 0.17 3.76 0.07
CA ALA A 147 0.63 2.75 -0.88
C ALA A 147 -0.47 1.74 -1.26
N CYS A 148 -1.51 1.61 -0.45
CA CYS A 148 -2.65 0.72 -0.68
C CYS A 148 -3.86 1.49 -1.21
N THR A 149 -4.19 2.62 -0.57
CA THR A 149 -5.41 3.39 -0.86
C THR A 149 -5.32 4.24 -2.13
N SER A 150 -4.22 4.18 -2.87
CA SER A 150 -4.16 4.73 -4.23
C SER A 150 -4.96 3.91 -5.24
N CYS A 151 -5.27 2.66 -4.90
CA CYS A 151 -6.08 1.74 -5.72
C CYS A 151 -7.32 1.24 -4.97
N HIS A 152 -7.25 1.11 -3.64
CA HIS A 152 -8.35 0.64 -2.79
C HIS A 152 -9.21 1.81 -2.28
N ASP A 153 -9.95 2.44 -3.19
CA ASP A 153 -10.77 3.63 -2.91
C ASP A 153 -11.92 3.35 -1.92
N ASP A 154 -12.48 2.15 -1.94
CA ASP A 154 -13.50 1.70 -1.01
C ASP A 154 -12.97 1.67 0.44
N ILE A 155 -11.73 1.20 0.61
CA ILE A 155 -11.05 1.20 1.90
C ILE A 155 -10.68 2.63 2.30
N ALA A 156 -10.22 3.46 1.35
CA ALA A 156 -9.96 4.87 1.60
C ALA A 156 -11.20 5.59 2.14
N GLN A 157 -12.37 5.32 1.56
CA GLN A 157 -13.65 5.84 2.01
C GLN A 157 -14.02 5.32 3.41
N ALA A 158 -13.78 4.04 3.70
CA ALA A 158 -14.02 3.46 5.03
C ALA A 158 -13.15 4.12 6.12
N LEU A 159 -11.87 4.39 5.81
CA LEU A 159 -10.94 5.09 6.69
C LEU A 159 -11.28 6.59 6.89
N ALA A 160 -12.17 7.14 6.07
CA ALA A 160 -12.67 8.52 6.19
C ALA A 160 -14.00 8.62 6.96
N GLN A 161 -14.56 7.50 7.44
CA GLN A 161 -15.82 7.50 8.18
C GLN A 161 -15.65 7.99 9.64
N ALA A 162 -16.77 8.23 10.32
CA ALA A 162 -16.80 8.75 11.69
C ALA A 162 -16.06 7.87 12.71
N HIS A 163 -16.07 6.55 12.52
CA HIS A 163 -15.36 5.60 13.37
C HIS A 163 -14.40 4.79 12.52
N VAL A 164 -13.11 4.87 12.85
CA VAL A 164 -12.05 4.15 12.15
C VAL A 164 -11.44 3.15 13.11
N HIS A 165 -11.18 1.94 12.62
CA HIS A 165 -10.47 0.94 13.39
C HIS A 165 -9.01 1.36 13.53
N SER A 166 -8.57 1.66 14.76
CA SER A 166 -7.24 2.24 14.99
C SER A 166 -6.08 1.45 14.36
N PRO A 167 -6.05 0.10 14.41
CA PRO A 167 -5.03 -0.67 13.68
C PRO A 167 -5.07 -0.44 12.17
N ALA A 168 -6.26 -0.36 11.56
CA ALA A 168 -6.40 -0.09 10.13
C ALA A 168 -5.92 1.33 9.77
N ALA A 169 -6.16 2.32 10.62
CA ALA A 169 -5.63 3.68 10.45
C ALA A 169 -4.10 3.73 10.54
N ALA A 170 -3.50 2.86 11.37
CA ALA A 170 -2.06 2.84 11.60
C ALA A 170 -1.29 2.12 10.48
N SER A 171 -1.69 0.90 10.11
CA SER A 171 -1.03 0.14 9.04
C SER A 171 -1.86 -1.06 8.59
N CYS A 172 -2.10 -1.17 7.28
CA CYS A 172 -2.73 -2.34 6.68
C CYS A 172 -1.97 -3.65 6.98
N GLN A 173 -0.64 -3.57 7.12
CA GLN A 173 0.25 -4.72 7.29
C GLN A 173 0.13 -5.38 8.68
N ILE A 174 -0.61 -4.77 9.61
CA ILE A 174 -0.94 -5.40 10.88
C ILE A 174 -1.77 -6.66 10.63
N CYS A 175 -2.77 -6.58 9.74
CA CYS A 175 -3.67 -7.69 9.46
C CYS A 175 -3.43 -8.37 8.10
N HIS A 176 -2.84 -7.65 7.14
CA HIS A 176 -2.64 -8.12 5.78
C HIS A 176 -1.16 -8.35 5.43
N ASP A 177 -0.89 -9.30 4.55
CA ASP A 177 0.39 -9.41 3.85
C ASP A 177 0.25 -8.87 2.42
N PRO A 178 0.92 -7.77 2.05
CA PRO A 178 0.72 -7.13 0.75
C PRO A 178 1.24 -7.97 -0.43
N HIS A 179 1.96 -9.08 -0.19
CA HIS A 179 2.46 -9.97 -1.22
C HIS A 179 1.57 -11.20 -1.39
N ALA A 180 1.50 -12.03 -0.35
CA ALA A 180 0.74 -13.26 -0.35
C ALA A 180 0.48 -13.76 1.07
N ALA A 181 -0.62 -14.48 1.23
CA ALA A 181 -0.97 -15.13 2.49
C ALA A 181 -1.63 -16.50 2.27
N GLU A 182 -1.69 -17.30 3.33
CA GLU A 182 -2.43 -18.57 3.36
C GLU A 182 -3.94 -18.38 3.40
N HIS A 183 -4.42 -17.21 3.82
CA HIS A 183 -5.84 -16.93 3.98
C HIS A 183 -6.36 -15.92 2.95
N PRO A 184 -7.66 -15.98 2.59
CA PRO A 184 -8.28 -15.04 1.68
C PRO A 184 -8.11 -13.58 2.12
N SER A 185 -8.18 -12.66 1.15
CA SER A 185 -7.95 -11.23 1.38
C SER A 185 -6.57 -10.92 1.97
N GLN A 186 -5.60 -11.79 1.69
CA GLN A 186 -4.21 -11.64 2.14
C GLN A 186 -4.08 -11.54 3.66
N LEU A 187 -4.99 -12.16 4.41
CA LEU A 187 -4.95 -12.11 5.87
C LEU A 187 -3.81 -12.96 6.42
N ARG A 188 -3.10 -12.42 7.40
CA ARG A 188 -1.94 -13.09 8.03
C ARG A 188 -2.33 -14.27 8.92
N ALA A 189 -3.62 -14.36 9.26
CA ALA A 189 -4.24 -15.48 9.97
C ALA A 189 -5.69 -15.67 9.48
N ALA A 190 -6.34 -16.75 9.91
CA ALA A 190 -7.76 -16.95 9.66
C ALA A 190 -8.58 -15.77 10.20
N SER A 191 -9.72 -15.48 9.56
CA SER A 191 -10.42 -14.19 9.75
C SER A 191 -10.82 -13.86 11.18
N ASN A 192 -11.21 -14.82 12.01
CA ASN A 192 -11.49 -14.54 13.43
C ASN A 192 -10.20 -14.51 14.25
N THR A 193 -9.25 -15.39 13.94
CA THR A 193 -7.96 -15.49 14.61
C THR A 193 -7.18 -14.17 14.55
N VAL A 194 -7.20 -13.46 13.41
CA VAL A 194 -6.53 -12.15 13.30
C VAL A 194 -7.19 -11.09 14.20
N CYS A 195 -8.49 -11.16 14.45
CA CYS A 195 -9.18 -10.27 15.39
C CYS A 195 -8.82 -10.65 16.83
N LEU A 196 -8.88 -11.94 17.15
CA LEU A 196 -8.59 -12.49 18.48
C LEU A 196 -7.12 -12.31 18.90
N ALA A 197 -6.24 -11.98 17.96
CA ALA A 197 -4.87 -11.56 18.25
C ALA A 197 -4.79 -10.27 19.11
N CYS A 198 -5.84 -9.45 19.12
CA CYS A 198 -5.89 -8.24 19.96
C CYS A 198 -7.18 -8.14 20.78
N HIS A 199 -8.27 -8.74 20.30
CA HIS A 199 -9.57 -8.76 20.95
C HIS A 199 -9.77 -10.07 21.70
N VAL A 200 -9.44 -10.09 22.98
CA VAL A 200 -9.26 -11.33 23.75
C VAL A 200 -10.43 -11.54 24.70
N ASP A 201 -10.95 -12.75 24.79
CA ASP A 201 -12.06 -13.16 25.66
C ASP A 201 -11.62 -13.40 27.12
N ALA A 202 -10.32 -13.63 27.30
CA ALA A 202 -9.64 -13.62 28.60
C ALA A 202 -8.26 -12.97 28.45
N PRO A 203 -7.62 -12.53 29.55
CA PRO A 203 -6.22 -12.15 29.51
C PRO A 203 -5.36 -13.31 28.97
N VAL A 204 -4.70 -13.09 27.83
CA VAL A 204 -3.75 -14.03 27.21
C VAL A 204 -2.35 -13.44 27.26
N ASP A 205 -1.33 -14.29 27.38
CA ASP A 205 0.05 -13.83 27.34
C ASP A 205 0.44 -13.35 25.92
N ALA A 206 1.48 -12.50 25.85
CA ALA A 206 1.94 -11.95 24.57
C ALA A 206 2.64 -13.00 23.67
N ALA A 207 3.11 -14.12 24.22
CA ALA A 207 3.86 -15.15 23.49
C ALA A 207 2.95 -16.06 22.65
N VAL A 208 1.71 -16.30 23.11
CA VAL A 208 0.71 -17.10 22.39
C VAL A 208 0.29 -16.46 21.07
N ILE A 209 0.33 -15.13 20.96
CA ILE A 209 -0.07 -14.40 19.75
C ILE A 209 1.09 -14.24 18.75
N ASP A 210 2.33 -14.35 19.23
CA ASP A 210 3.56 -14.23 18.43
C ASP A 210 4.00 -15.56 17.77
N GLN A 211 3.10 -16.55 17.65
CA GLN A 211 3.36 -17.86 17.04
C GLN A 211 3.56 -17.81 15.50
N GLY A 212 4.25 -16.80 15.00
CA GLY A 212 4.48 -16.59 13.57
C GLY A 212 3.29 -15.95 12.84
N LEU A 213 2.24 -15.56 13.58
CA LEU A 213 1.05 -14.88 13.04
C LEU A 213 1.42 -13.61 12.26
N PHE A 214 2.51 -12.95 12.67
CA PHE A 214 3.02 -11.77 12.03
C PHE A 214 4.31 -12.00 11.23
N GLY A 215 4.79 -13.23 11.03
CA GLY A 215 5.96 -13.55 10.19
C GLY A 215 7.26 -12.77 10.50
N ARG A 216 8.32 -12.96 9.71
CA ARG A 216 9.63 -12.27 9.91
C ARG A 216 9.77 -10.94 9.16
N HIS A 217 8.68 -10.45 8.57
CA HIS A 217 8.67 -9.32 7.63
C HIS A 217 7.62 -8.22 7.90
N PRO A 218 7.04 -8.05 9.10
CA PRO A 218 6.69 -6.71 9.48
C PRO A 218 8.00 -5.96 9.71
N PRO A 219 8.05 -4.67 9.41
CA PRO A 219 9.08 -3.84 10.00
C PRO A 219 9.06 -3.98 11.53
N ALA A 220 10.24 -3.91 12.15
CA ALA A 220 10.44 -4.22 13.57
C ALA A 220 9.51 -3.44 14.52
N ASP A 221 9.00 -2.29 14.07
CA ASP A 221 8.00 -1.45 14.73
C ASP A 221 6.57 -2.04 14.68
N LEU A 222 6.12 -2.63 13.56
CA LEU A 222 4.84 -3.35 13.50
C LEU A 222 4.88 -4.64 14.33
N ASP A 223 6.04 -5.28 14.36
CA ASP A 223 6.36 -6.42 15.20
C ASP A 223 6.24 -6.06 16.70
N ARG A 224 6.73 -4.87 17.07
CA ARG A 224 6.55 -4.31 18.41
C ARG A 224 5.09 -4.00 18.69
N LEU A 225 4.35 -3.38 17.77
CA LEU A 225 2.94 -3.06 17.94
C LEU A 225 2.07 -4.32 18.13
N ALA A 226 2.36 -5.39 17.41
CA ALA A 226 1.70 -6.68 17.60
C ALA A 226 1.97 -7.27 19.00
N ARG A 227 3.21 -7.14 19.50
CA ARG A 227 3.62 -7.66 20.83
C ARG A 227 3.18 -6.81 22.01
N THR A 228 3.25 -5.49 21.89
CA THR A 228 2.99 -4.52 22.98
C THR A 228 1.67 -3.77 22.83
N GLY A 229 0.92 -4.04 21.77
CA GLY A 229 -0.38 -3.42 21.53
C GLY A 229 -1.36 -3.70 22.66
N PRO A 230 -2.29 -2.77 22.94
CA PRO A 230 -3.29 -2.97 23.98
C PRO A 230 -4.15 -4.19 23.66
N ARG A 231 -4.26 -5.11 24.63
CA ARG A 231 -5.21 -6.22 24.56
C ARG A 231 -6.57 -5.70 24.98
N ILE A 232 -7.53 -5.80 24.07
CA ILE A 232 -8.89 -5.34 24.28
C ILE A 232 -9.68 -6.53 24.78
N LEU A 233 -10.01 -6.54 26.07
CA LEU A 233 -10.90 -7.55 26.62
C LEU A 233 -12.28 -7.42 25.97
N LEU A 234 -12.71 -8.49 25.31
CA LEU A 234 -14.09 -8.72 24.92
C LEU A 234 -14.83 -9.06 26.21
N ASP A 235 -15.28 -8.03 26.92
CA ASP A 235 -15.82 -8.15 28.27
C ASP A 235 -16.89 -9.26 28.37
N PRO A 236 -16.66 -10.28 29.22
CA PRO A 236 -17.57 -11.41 29.37
C PRO A 236 -18.87 -11.08 30.14
N SER A 237 -18.94 -9.92 30.80
CA SER A 237 -20.10 -9.41 31.53
C SER A 237 -20.93 -8.38 30.73
N LEU A 238 -20.47 -8.02 29.52
CA LEU A 238 -21.18 -7.04 28.70
C LEU A 238 -22.50 -7.59 28.17
N LEU A 239 -23.57 -7.16 28.84
CA LEU A 239 -24.89 -6.85 28.25
C LEU A 239 -24.80 -5.86 27.06
N SER A 240 -23.61 -5.43 26.63
CA SER A 240 -23.32 -4.52 25.50
C SER A 240 -21.89 -4.71 24.96
N GLY A 241 -21.54 -5.88 24.41
CA GLY A 241 -20.15 -6.21 24.04
C GLY A 241 -19.93 -7.41 23.11
N HIS A 242 -20.92 -8.27 22.98
CA HIS A 242 -21.24 -8.94 21.74
C HIS A 242 -22.77 -8.91 21.64
N PRO A 243 -23.38 -8.41 20.55
CA PRO A 243 -24.81 -8.35 20.49
C PRO A 243 -25.33 -9.80 20.51
N THR A 244 -26.26 -10.04 21.43
CA THR A 244 -27.04 -11.27 21.63
C THR A 244 -26.29 -12.47 22.21
N ILE A 245 -26.63 -12.76 23.47
CA ILE A 245 -26.65 -14.12 24.03
C ILE A 245 -27.20 -15.05 22.94
N GLY A 246 -26.35 -15.88 22.35
CA GLY A 246 -26.75 -16.87 21.35
C GLY A 246 -26.42 -16.58 19.88
N HIS A 247 -25.72 -15.49 19.53
CA HIS A 247 -25.26 -15.28 18.15
C HIS A 247 -23.84 -15.81 17.93
N PRO A 248 -23.67 -16.82 17.06
CA PRO A 248 -22.36 -17.39 16.83
C PRO A 248 -21.53 -16.52 15.88
N VAL A 249 -20.26 -16.33 16.23
CA VAL A 249 -19.23 -15.70 15.37
C VAL A 249 -18.51 -16.72 14.49
N GLY A 250 -19.13 -17.87 14.23
CA GLY A 250 -18.54 -19.00 13.52
C GLY A 250 -19.55 -20.12 13.31
N GLY A 251 -19.28 -21.04 12.39
CA GLY A 251 -20.02 -22.30 12.26
C GLY A 251 -21.46 -22.21 11.74
N ARG A 252 -22.05 -21.02 11.55
CA ARG A 252 -23.35 -20.82 10.88
C ARG A 252 -23.18 -20.01 9.59
N PRO A 253 -24.01 -20.20 8.56
CA PRO A 253 -23.96 -19.40 7.33
C PRO A 253 -24.17 -17.91 7.59
N ASP A 254 -23.42 -17.06 6.90
CA ASP A 254 -23.62 -15.61 6.90
C ASP A 254 -24.71 -15.22 5.89
N PRO A 255 -25.84 -14.65 6.32
CA PRO A 255 -26.93 -14.27 5.42
C PRO A 255 -26.57 -13.09 4.50
N ASN A 256 -25.56 -12.29 4.86
CA ASN A 256 -25.09 -11.18 4.03
C ASN A 256 -23.94 -11.57 3.08
N GLU A 257 -23.30 -12.71 3.31
CA GLU A 257 -22.16 -13.18 2.51
C GLU A 257 -22.35 -14.65 2.11
N GLN A 258 -23.00 -14.86 0.95
CA GLN A 258 -23.28 -16.21 0.43
C GLN A 258 -22.01 -17.08 0.36
N GLY A 259 -22.13 -18.33 0.81
CA GLY A 259 -21.03 -19.30 0.82
C GLY A 259 -20.01 -19.08 1.94
N ARG A 260 -20.22 -18.12 2.85
CA ARG A 260 -19.37 -17.88 4.02
C ARG A 260 -20.11 -18.17 5.31
N THR A 261 -19.36 -18.41 6.37
CA THR A 261 -19.88 -18.52 7.73
C THR A 261 -19.76 -17.17 8.45
N LEU A 262 -20.63 -16.97 9.44
CA LEU A 262 -20.60 -15.82 10.33
C LEU A 262 -19.22 -15.69 10.97
N ARG A 263 -18.78 -14.45 11.11
CA ARG A 263 -17.49 -14.06 11.66
C ARG A 263 -17.57 -12.64 12.22
N CYS A 264 -16.53 -12.17 12.90
CA CYS A 264 -16.50 -10.81 13.45
C CYS A 264 -16.83 -9.76 12.38
N ALA A 265 -16.26 -9.93 11.18
CA ALA A 265 -16.44 -9.04 10.05
C ALA A 265 -17.84 -9.12 9.40
N SER A 266 -18.70 -10.07 9.77
CA SER A 266 -20.11 -10.10 9.32
C SER A 266 -20.90 -8.92 9.88
N CYS A 267 -20.52 -8.47 11.09
CA CYS A 267 -21.18 -7.41 11.83
C CYS A 267 -20.34 -6.13 11.92
N HIS A 268 -19.01 -6.27 11.99
CA HIS A 268 -18.07 -5.16 12.14
C HIS A 268 -17.30 -4.88 10.84
N ASN A 269 -17.09 -3.61 10.52
CA ASN A 269 -16.17 -3.21 9.46
C ASN A 269 -14.74 -3.13 10.05
N PRO A 270 -13.79 -3.93 9.57
CA PRO A 270 -12.43 -3.95 10.13
C PRO A 270 -11.59 -2.72 9.79
N HIS A 271 -12.09 -1.82 8.93
CA HIS A 271 -11.41 -0.58 8.53
C HIS A 271 -12.09 0.65 9.13
N GLY A 272 -13.39 0.84 8.90
CA GLY A 272 -14.13 1.98 9.42
C GLY A 272 -15.60 1.97 9.02
N SER A 273 -16.44 2.63 9.82
CA SER A 273 -17.86 2.80 9.52
C SER A 273 -18.45 4.05 10.18
N MET A 274 -19.68 4.39 9.79
CA MET A 274 -20.46 5.44 10.44
C MET A 274 -21.03 5.02 11.79
N GLY A 275 -21.13 3.71 12.04
CA GLY A 275 -21.71 3.16 13.27
C GLY A 275 -20.69 3.09 14.39
N ALA A 276 -21.09 3.45 15.61
CA ALA A 276 -20.28 3.20 16.79
C ALA A 276 -19.88 1.72 16.88
N LYS A 277 -18.72 1.44 17.46
CA LYS A 277 -18.14 0.07 17.51
C LYS A 277 -17.96 -0.56 16.13
N LEU A 278 -17.84 0.25 15.08
CA LEU A 278 -17.56 -0.18 13.70
C LEU A 278 -18.67 -1.05 13.10
N PHE A 279 -19.93 -0.93 13.52
CA PHE A 279 -21.00 -1.74 12.93
C PHE A 279 -21.14 -1.49 11.41
N ARG A 280 -21.40 -2.56 10.65
CA ARG A 280 -21.63 -2.52 9.20
C ARG A 280 -23.02 -1.96 8.87
N PHE A 281 -23.25 -1.75 7.57
CA PHE A 281 -24.56 -1.39 6.99
C PHE A 281 -25.14 -0.05 7.49
N GLY A 282 -24.30 0.83 8.02
CA GLY A 282 -24.75 2.10 8.61
C GLY A 282 -25.53 1.93 9.91
N ALA A 283 -25.50 0.74 10.52
CA ALA A 283 -26.17 0.48 11.78
C ALA A 283 -25.61 1.38 12.88
N THR A 284 -26.46 2.20 13.48
CA THR A 284 -26.09 3.11 14.59
C THR A 284 -26.20 2.43 15.95
N GLY A 285 -26.75 1.20 15.99
CA GLY A 285 -26.83 0.37 17.19
C GLY A 285 -27.20 -1.08 16.87
N VAL A 286 -27.14 -1.92 17.90
CA VAL A 286 -27.35 -3.38 17.80
C VAL A 286 -28.70 -3.72 17.15
N SER A 287 -29.80 -3.10 17.60
CA SER A 287 -31.14 -3.41 17.08
C SER A 287 -31.26 -3.17 15.58
N SER A 288 -30.65 -2.10 15.06
CA SER A 288 -30.64 -1.80 13.62
C SER A 288 -29.79 -2.79 12.81
N LEU A 289 -28.82 -3.45 13.45
CA LEU A 289 -28.05 -4.52 12.84
C LEU A 289 -28.84 -5.84 12.81
N CYS A 290 -29.59 -6.15 13.87
CA CYS A 290 -30.38 -7.38 13.97
C CYS A 290 -31.39 -7.52 12.81
N VAL A 291 -32.10 -6.44 12.50
CA VAL A 291 -33.12 -6.42 11.43
C VAL A 291 -32.53 -6.61 10.02
N ARG A 292 -31.21 -6.52 9.84
CA ARG A 292 -30.56 -6.78 8.55
C ARG A 292 -30.54 -8.27 8.18
N CYS A 293 -30.57 -9.14 9.20
CA CYS A 293 -30.45 -10.59 9.04
C CYS A 293 -31.69 -11.34 9.51
N HIS A 294 -32.46 -10.73 10.41
CA HIS A 294 -33.74 -11.21 10.89
C HIS A 294 -34.89 -10.46 10.20
N THR A 295 -34.82 -10.35 8.88
CA THR A 295 -35.95 -9.94 8.05
C THR A 295 -36.89 -11.14 7.93
N PHE A 296 -37.97 -11.13 8.71
CA PHE A 296 -39.07 -12.09 8.57
C PHE A 296 -40.17 -11.47 7.72
#